data_AF-A0A6G1R4E4-F1
#
_entry.id   AF-A0A6G1R4E4-F1
#
_cell.length_a   1.000
_cell.length_b   1.000
_cell.length_c   1.000
_cell.angle_alpha   90.00
_cell.angle_beta   90.00
_cell.angle_gamma   90.00
#
_symmetry.space_group_name_H-M   'P 1'
#
loop_
_entity.id
_entity.type
_entity.pdbx_description
1 polymer ?
#
loop_
_entity_poly.entity_id
_entity_poly.type
_entity_poly.pdbx_seq_one_letter_code
_entity_poly.pdbx_strand_id
1 'polypeptide(L)'
;GLGNHCDVGSRGKKPSEEAGLTHLYDTQRCCLLFAPLLLKILKDGGLLSPVITRLMNFFFFSRGLGGVFGPYTQPSQAEYWDMWTALRTNDGNLVVDSILQYINQRKKHRDRWVGALMSTSVPLHLIYGPLDPVNPHPEFLQLYKKVLPTSTVSVLDDHISHYPQLEDPMGFLNAYLNFINSF
;
A
#
# COMPACT_ATOMS: atom_id res chain seq x y z
N GLY A 1 38.50 -36.02 4.27
CA GLY A 1 38.49 -34.64 3.76
C GLY A 1 37.28 -34.44 2.88
N LEU A 2 36.58 -33.32 3.07
CA LEU A 2 35.83 -32.49 2.09
C LEU A 2 34.87 -33.23 1.13
N GLY A 3 33.53 -33.13 1.30
CA GLY A 3 32.67 -32.06 0.75
C GLY A 3 32.11 -32.47 -0.63
N ASN A 4 30.94 -32.09 -1.14
CA ASN A 4 29.82 -31.26 -0.72
C ASN A 4 28.61 -31.58 -1.61
N HIS A 5 27.42 -31.21 -1.13
CA HIS A 5 26.14 -31.10 -1.84
C HIS A 5 26.19 -30.41 -3.21
N CYS A 6 25.24 -30.77 -4.09
CA CYS A 6 24.29 -29.83 -4.69
C CYS A 6 23.12 -30.60 -5.32
N ASP A 7 21.98 -30.66 -4.64
CA ASP A 7 20.72 -31.14 -5.19
C ASP A 7 19.74 -29.96 -5.16
N VAL A 8 19.66 -29.23 -6.28
CA VAL A 8 18.73 -28.10 -6.45
C VAL A 8 17.43 -28.66 -6.99
N GLY A 9 16.63 -29.21 -6.09
CA GLY A 9 15.25 -29.60 -6.37
C GLY A 9 14.39 -28.35 -6.56
N SER A 10 14.07 -28.03 -7.81
CA SER A 10 13.03 -27.10 -8.21
C SER A 10 11.67 -27.54 -7.67
N ARG A 11 11.26 -27.04 -6.50
CA ARG A 11 9.87 -27.15 -6.05
C ARG A 11 9.04 -26.10 -6.78
N GLY A 12 8.36 -26.54 -7.84
CA GLY A 12 7.27 -25.79 -8.45
C GLY A 12 6.21 -25.46 -7.39
N LYS A 13 5.84 -24.18 -7.29
CA LYS A 13 4.70 -23.74 -6.46
C LYS A 13 3.41 -24.29 -7.06
N LYS A 14 2.46 -24.67 -6.20
CA LYS A 14 1.16 -25.20 -6.62
C LYS A 14 0.34 -24.08 -7.32
N PRO A 15 -0.32 -24.36 -8.46
CA PRO A 15 -1.08 -23.37 -9.23
C PRO A 15 -2.16 -22.60 -8.44
N SER A 16 -2.70 -23.19 -7.36
CA SER A 16 -3.74 -22.58 -6.52
C SER A 16 -3.22 -21.47 -5.60
N GLU A 17 -1.94 -21.51 -5.20
CA GLU A 17 -1.35 -20.45 -4.37
C GLU A 17 -1.02 -19.20 -5.19
N GLU A 18 -0.55 -19.38 -6.42
CA GLU A 18 -0.32 -18.26 -7.36
C GLU A 18 -1.63 -17.56 -7.75
N ALA A 19 -2.72 -18.31 -7.92
CA ALA A 19 -4.03 -17.75 -8.25
C ALA A 19 -4.58 -16.83 -7.13
N GLY A 20 -4.52 -17.26 -5.86
CA GLY A 20 -4.97 -16.46 -4.71
C GLY A 20 -4.11 -15.23 -4.45
N LEU A 21 -2.80 -15.35 -4.68
CA LEU A 21 -1.85 -14.23 -4.63
C LEU A 21 -2.19 -13.18 -5.69
N THR A 22 -2.40 -13.60 -6.93
CA THR A 22 -2.70 -12.70 -8.06
C THR A 22 -3.98 -11.91 -7.82
N HIS A 23 -5.01 -12.53 -7.21
CA HIS A 23 -6.28 -11.89 -6.89
C HIS A 23 -6.16 -10.80 -5.80
N LEU A 24 -5.36 -11.01 -4.75
CA LEU A 24 -5.10 -10.00 -3.71
C LEU A 24 -4.25 -8.82 -4.20
N TYR A 25 -3.37 -9.05 -5.17
CA TYR A 25 -2.56 -7.98 -5.78
C TYR A 25 -3.31 -7.18 -6.85
N ASP A 26 -4.35 -7.74 -7.47
CA ASP A 26 -5.22 -7.00 -8.40
C ASP A 26 -6.25 -6.13 -7.67
N THR A 27 -6.57 -6.44 -6.41
CA THR A 27 -7.51 -5.67 -5.59
C THR A 27 -6.91 -4.56 -4.75
N GLN A 28 -5.57 -4.41 -4.72
CA GLN A 28 -4.91 -3.27 -4.05
C GLN A 28 -5.17 -1.96 -4.79
N ARG A 29 -6.31 -1.34 -4.47
CA ARG A 29 -6.75 -0.02 -4.96
C ARG A 29 -5.83 1.05 -4.41
N CYS A 30 -5.03 1.70 -5.25
CA CYS A 30 -4.11 2.72 -4.76
C CYS A 30 -4.82 3.99 -4.27
N CYS A 31 -4.12 4.68 -3.37
CA CYS A 31 -4.63 5.52 -2.31
C CYS A 31 -4.81 6.99 -2.62
N LEU A 32 -4.61 7.38 -3.87
CA LEU A 32 -4.59 8.79 -4.22
C LEU A 32 -5.81 9.24 -5.00
N LEU A 33 -6.62 8.35 -5.60
CA LEU A 33 -7.71 8.79 -6.45
C LEU A 33 -8.92 7.85 -6.46
N PHE A 34 -10.08 8.48 -6.24
CA PHE A 34 -11.39 8.28 -6.85
C PHE A 34 -11.68 6.92 -7.49
N ALA A 35 -12.81 6.36 -7.06
CA ALA A 35 -13.67 5.40 -7.76
C ALA A 35 -12.94 4.46 -8.75
N PRO A 36 -12.98 3.14 -8.61
CA PRO A 36 -12.13 2.18 -9.36
C PRO A 36 -11.97 2.42 -10.88
N LEU A 37 -12.92 3.10 -11.52
CA LEU A 37 -12.83 3.63 -12.88
C LEU A 37 -11.76 4.72 -13.10
N LEU A 38 -11.62 5.73 -12.23
CA LEU A 38 -10.65 6.82 -12.41
C LEU A 38 -9.21 6.31 -12.24
N LEU A 39 -8.97 5.46 -11.25
CA LEU A 39 -7.70 4.77 -11.07
C LEU A 39 -7.34 3.93 -12.30
N LYS A 40 -8.31 3.21 -12.87
CA LYS A 40 -8.10 2.42 -14.09
C LYS A 40 -7.75 3.30 -15.29
N ILE A 41 -8.40 4.44 -15.46
CA ILE A 41 -8.10 5.36 -16.56
C ILE A 41 -6.74 6.04 -16.36
N LEU A 42 -6.34 6.36 -15.13
CA LEU A 42 -5.04 6.98 -14.91
C LEU A 42 -3.92 5.97 -15.12
N LYS A 43 -4.09 4.75 -14.60
CA LYS A 43 -3.11 3.68 -14.76
C LYS A 43 -3.00 3.19 -16.22
N ASP A 44 -4.12 3.03 -16.93
CA ASP A 44 -4.19 2.32 -18.22
C ASP A 44 -4.66 3.21 -19.39
N GLY A 45 -5.07 4.46 -19.15
CA GLY A 45 -5.72 5.33 -20.14
C GLY A 45 -4.78 6.21 -20.97
N GLY A 46 -3.46 6.05 -20.81
CA GLY A 46 -2.45 6.65 -21.69
C GLY A 46 -2.65 8.16 -21.91
N LEU A 47 -3.00 8.56 -23.14
CA LEU A 47 -3.18 9.96 -23.56
C LEU A 47 -4.30 10.71 -22.83
N LEU A 48 -5.24 10.02 -22.19
CA LEU A 48 -6.34 10.65 -21.43
C LEU A 48 -5.92 11.04 -20.01
N SER A 49 -4.85 10.43 -19.49
CA SER A 49 -4.39 10.63 -18.11
C SER A 49 -3.96 12.08 -17.81
N PRO A 50 -3.16 12.75 -18.67
CA PRO A 50 -2.75 14.15 -18.46
C PRO A 50 -3.91 15.16 -18.50
N VAL A 51 -5.03 14.81 -19.15
CA VAL A 51 -6.22 15.66 -19.19
C VAL A 51 -7.00 15.52 -17.88
N ILE A 52 -7.13 14.31 -17.37
CA ILE A 52 -7.86 14.03 -16.13
C ILE A 52 -7.13 14.61 -14.91
N THR A 53 -5.80 14.52 -14.85
CA THR A 53 -5.02 15.12 -13.75
C THR A 53 -5.12 16.65 -13.71
N ARG A 54 -5.38 17.30 -14.85
CA ARG A 54 -5.68 18.74 -14.93
C ARG A 54 -7.09 19.09 -14.45
N LEU A 55 -8.04 18.18 -14.57
CA LEU A 55 -9.42 18.34 -14.10
C LEU A 55 -9.59 18.00 -12.61
N MET A 56 -8.54 17.51 -11.95
CA MET A 56 -8.58 17.23 -10.53
C MET A 56 -8.80 18.52 -9.75
N ASN A 57 -9.80 18.49 -8.86
CA ASN A 57 -10.17 19.59 -7.99
C ASN A 57 -10.33 19.09 -6.55
N PHE A 58 -10.48 20.04 -5.63
CA PHE A 58 -10.59 19.76 -4.20
C PHE A 58 -11.76 18.83 -3.84
N PHE A 59 -12.94 19.06 -4.44
CA PHE A 59 -14.15 18.27 -4.16
C PHE A 59 -13.98 16.80 -4.54
N PHE A 60 -13.36 16.55 -5.69
CA PHE A 60 -12.89 15.21 -5.97
C PHE A 60 -11.84 14.91 -4.89
N PHE A 61 -10.60 15.35 -4.96
CA PHE A 61 -9.56 14.97 -3.98
C PHE A 61 -10.02 14.54 -2.56
N SER A 62 -10.76 15.40 -1.82
CA SER A 62 -11.26 15.11 -0.48
C SER A 62 -12.20 13.90 -0.39
N ARG A 63 -13.17 13.76 -1.31
CA ARG A 63 -14.09 12.60 -1.32
C ARG A 63 -13.36 11.28 -1.63
N GLY A 64 -12.28 11.33 -2.39
CA GLY A 64 -11.53 10.14 -2.80
C GLY A 64 -10.61 9.69 -1.69
N LEU A 65 -9.91 10.66 -1.09
CA LEU A 65 -9.06 10.44 0.07
C LEU A 65 -9.89 9.98 1.27
N GLY A 66 -11.03 10.62 1.58
CA GLY A 66 -11.90 10.20 2.68
C GLY A 66 -12.44 8.77 2.56
N GLY A 67 -12.54 8.24 1.34
CA GLY A 67 -12.98 6.87 1.09
C GLY A 67 -12.01 5.77 1.56
N VAL A 68 -10.79 6.13 1.96
CA VAL A 68 -9.80 5.20 2.53
C VAL A 68 -9.47 5.48 4.00
N PHE A 69 -10.10 6.48 4.61
CA PHE A 69 -10.05 6.72 6.05
C PHE A 69 -11.18 5.99 6.76
N GLY A 70 -10.98 5.64 8.03
CA GLY A 70 -12.03 5.08 8.86
C GLY A 70 -13.22 6.05 9.00
N PRO A 71 -14.44 5.53 9.25
CA PRO A 71 -15.64 6.36 9.38
C PRO A 71 -15.58 7.30 10.60
N TYR A 72 -14.75 6.98 11.60
CA TYR A 72 -14.62 7.74 12.85
C TYR A 72 -13.31 8.55 12.94
N THR A 73 -12.46 8.45 11.92
CA THR A 73 -11.12 9.04 11.84
C THR A 73 -10.96 9.88 10.57
N GLN A 74 -12.08 10.37 10.03
CA GLN A 74 -12.07 11.23 8.85
C GLN A 74 -11.25 12.51 9.10
N PRO A 75 -10.41 12.94 8.14
CA PRO A 75 -9.74 14.23 8.22
C PRO A 75 -10.75 15.37 8.37
N SER A 76 -10.38 16.34 9.18
CA SER A 76 -11.06 17.63 9.24
C SER A 76 -10.96 18.37 7.90
N GLN A 77 -11.84 19.35 7.73
CA GLN A 77 -11.81 20.20 6.53
C GLN A 77 -10.46 20.93 6.36
N ALA A 78 -9.81 21.31 7.46
CA ALA A 78 -8.49 21.95 7.44
C ALA A 78 -7.40 20.98 6.96
N GLU A 79 -7.37 19.76 7.49
CA GLU A 79 -6.41 18.73 7.06
C GLU A 79 -6.57 18.37 5.58
N TYR A 80 -7.81 18.28 5.08
CA TYR A 80 -8.03 18.11 3.65
C TYR A 80 -7.44 19.25 2.82
N TRP A 81 -7.59 20.50 3.27
CA TRP A 81 -7.01 21.66 2.60
C TRP A 81 -5.48 21.65 2.64
N ASP A 82 -4.88 21.25 3.75
CA ASP A 82 -3.43 21.13 3.87
C ASP A 82 -2.88 20.07 2.90
N MET A 83 -3.48 18.88 2.87
CA MET A 83 -3.09 17.81 1.95
C MET A 83 -3.32 18.20 0.49
N TRP A 84 -4.42 18.88 0.18
CA TRP A 84 -4.68 19.40 -1.16
C TRP A 84 -3.64 20.44 -1.59
N THR A 85 -3.28 21.36 -0.69
CA THR A 85 -2.30 22.39 -0.95
C THR A 85 -0.93 21.78 -1.22
N ALA A 86 -0.53 20.77 -0.43
CA ALA A 86 0.69 20.00 -0.68
C ALA A 86 0.67 19.35 -2.07
N LEU A 87 -0.44 18.70 -2.45
CA LEU A 87 -0.60 18.08 -3.78
C LEU A 87 -0.53 19.08 -4.94
N ARG A 88 -1.05 20.30 -4.73
CA ARG A 88 -1.07 21.36 -5.76
C ARG A 88 0.20 22.19 -5.82
N THR A 89 1.09 22.05 -4.83
CA THR A 89 2.36 22.76 -4.82
C THR A 89 3.18 22.37 -6.04
N ASN A 90 3.68 23.37 -6.77
CA ASN A 90 4.48 23.20 -8.00
C ASN A 90 3.80 22.26 -9.03
N ASP A 91 2.48 22.39 -9.20
CA ASP A 91 1.68 21.57 -10.11
C ASP A 91 1.81 20.06 -9.87
N GLY A 92 2.00 19.65 -8.60
CA GLY A 92 2.19 18.26 -8.20
C GLY A 92 1.05 17.32 -8.65
N ASN A 93 -0.16 17.85 -8.88
CA ASN A 93 -1.25 17.06 -9.45
C ASN A 93 -0.95 16.50 -10.85
N LEU A 94 -0.11 17.16 -11.64
CA LEU A 94 0.21 16.74 -13.01
C LEU A 94 1.08 15.48 -13.05
N VAL A 95 1.87 15.22 -12.00
CA VAL A 95 2.74 14.03 -11.91
C VAL A 95 2.05 12.81 -11.30
N VAL A 96 0.83 12.96 -10.77
CA VAL A 96 0.11 11.87 -10.10
C VAL A 96 -0.07 10.66 -11.01
N ASP A 97 -0.36 10.87 -12.30
CA ASP A 97 -0.40 9.79 -13.30
C ASP A 97 0.90 8.98 -13.33
N SER A 98 2.03 9.67 -13.47
CA SER A 98 3.35 9.05 -13.53
C SER A 98 3.69 8.30 -12.23
N ILE A 99 3.29 8.84 -11.08
CA ILE A 99 3.44 8.16 -9.78
C ILE A 99 2.59 6.89 -9.74
N LEU A 100 1.33 6.95 -10.19
CA LEU A 100 0.40 5.81 -10.18
C LEU A 100 0.84 4.66 -11.11
N GLN A 101 1.72 4.92 -12.08
CA GLN A 101 2.34 3.85 -12.87
C GLN A 101 3.12 2.84 -12.02
N TYR A 102 3.46 3.15 -10.75
CA TYR A 102 4.03 2.16 -9.84
C TYR A 102 3.13 0.91 -9.70
N ILE A 103 1.81 1.01 -9.89
CA ILE A 103 0.88 -0.13 -9.83
C ILE A 103 1.15 -1.13 -10.96
N ASN A 104 1.52 -0.65 -12.14
CA ASN A 104 1.98 -1.50 -13.24
C ASN A 104 3.37 -2.07 -12.94
N GLN A 105 4.26 -1.20 -12.44
CA GLN A 105 5.64 -1.57 -12.13
C GLN A 105 5.75 -2.62 -11.03
N ARG A 106 4.91 -2.57 -9.99
CA ARG A 106 4.94 -3.55 -8.88
C ARG A 106 4.57 -4.97 -9.32
N LYS A 107 3.78 -5.12 -10.39
CA LYS A 107 3.53 -6.43 -11.01
C LYS A 107 4.78 -6.89 -11.76
N LYS A 108 5.34 -6.02 -12.61
CA LYS A 108 6.54 -6.29 -13.42
C LYS A 108 7.79 -6.58 -12.58
N HIS A 109 7.98 -5.88 -11.47
CA HIS A 109 9.18 -5.92 -10.64
C HIS A 109 8.97 -6.66 -9.32
N ARG A 110 7.86 -7.39 -9.18
CA ARG A 110 7.47 -8.09 -7.95
C ARG A 110 8.62 -8.89 -7.35
N ASP A 111 9.24 -9.76 -8.15
CA ASP A 111 10.27 -10.67 -7.66
C ASP A 111 11.49 -9.92 -7.13
N ARG A 112 11.87 -8.81 -7.78
CA ARG A 112 12.96 -7.94 -7.32
C ARG A 112 12.59 -7.23 -6.02
N TRP A 113 11.42 -6.61 -5.95
CA TRP A 113 11.03 -5.74 -4.83
C TRP A 113 10.64 -6.53 -3.58
N VAL A 114 9.81 -7.56 -3.74
CA VAL A 114 9.45 -8.48 -2.64
C VAL A 114 10.66 -9.31 -2.26
N GLY A 115 11.46 -9.78 -3.23
CA GLY A 115 12.69 -10.52 -2.95
C GLY A 115 13.66 -9.75 -2.06
N ALA A 116 13.83 -8.45 -2.29
CA ALA A 116 14.65 -7.59 -1.43
C ALA A 116 14.14 -7.52 0.02
N LEU A 117 12.82 -7.45 0.22
CA LEU A 117 12.22 -7.50 1.55
C LEU A 117 12.35 -8.90 2.19
N MET A 118 12.29 -9.97 1.40
CA MET A 118 12.47 -11.34 1.91
C MET A 118 13.91 -11.64 2.32
N SER A 119 14.90 -11.01 1.67
CA SER A 119 16.33 -11.24 1.91
C SER A 119 17.00 -10.18 2.79
N THR A 120 16.26 -9.17 3.26
CA THR A 120 16.83 -8.08 4.06
C THR A 120 17.32 -8.59 5.42
N SER A 121 18.45 -8.07 5.87
CA SER A 121 18.93 -8.24 7.25
C SER A 121 18.49 -7.09 8.17
N VAL A 122 17.93 -6.02 7.60
CA VAL A 122 17.40 -4.89 8.37
C VAL A 122 16.07 -5.31 8.99
N PRO A 123 15.85 -5.11 10.30
CA PRO A 123 14.57 -5.41 10.92
C PRO A 123 13.40 -4.72 10.21
N LEU A 124 12.31 -5.48 10.01
CA LEU A 124 11.11 -5.02 9.29
C LEU A 124 9.88 -5.16 10.18
N HIS A 125 9.06 -4.10 10.21
CA HIS A 125 7.81 -4.06 10.95
C HIS A 125 6.71 -3.41 10.14
N LEU A 126 5.51 -3.99 10.18
CA LEU A 126 4.30 -3.43 9.59
C LEU A 126 3.38 -2.92 10.70
N ILE A 127 3.01 -1.64 10.65
CA ILE A 127 1.92 -1.06 11.45
C ILE A 127 0.69 -0.98 10.54
N TYR A 128 -0.41 -1.61 10.92
CA TYR A 128 -1.54 -1.88 10.04
C TYR A 128 -2.89 -1.53 10.68
N GLY A 129 -3.71 -0.76 9.97
CA GLY A 129 -5.11 -0.52 10.30
C GLY A 129 -6.01 -1.61 9.69
N PRO A 130 -6.80 -2.35 10.50
CA PRO A 130 -7.62 -3.47 10.01
C PRO A 130 -8.81 -3.04 9.14
N LEU A 131 -9.21 -1.77 9.14
CA LEU A 131 -10.30 -1.25 8.31
C LEU A 131 -9.83 -0.74 6.95
N ASP A 132 -8.58 -1.01 6.56
CA ASP A 132 -8.02 -0.58 5.26
C ASP A 132 -8.76 -1.24 4.08
N PRO A 133 -9.51 -0.47 3.25
CA PRO A 133 -10.23 -1.03 2.09
C PRO A 133 -9.31 -1.38 0.92
N VAL A 134 -8.06 -0.91 0.93
CA VAL A 134 -7.04 -1.19 -0.08
C VAL A 134 -6.37 -2.54 0.20
N ASN A 135 -6.12 -2.81 1.48
CA ASN A 135 -5.46 -4.02 1.96
C ASN A 135 -6.41 -4.74 2.93
N PRO A 136 -7.44 -5.45 2.43
CA PRO A 136 -8.50 -5.96 3.29
C PRO A 136 -8.01 -6.97 4.32
N HIS A 137 -8.51 -6.82 5.55
CA HIS A 137 -8.33 -7.77 6.63
C HIS A 137 -9.36 -8.91 6.53
N PRO A 138 -8.99 -10.18 6.81
CA PRO A 138 -7.68 -10.65 7.27
C PRO A 138 -6.72 -11.09 6.14
N GLU A 139 -7.19 -11.16 4.89
CA GLU A 139 -6.49 -11.85 3.80
C GLU A 139 -5.13 -11.22 3.51
N PHE A 140 -5.05 -9.88 3.50
CA PHE A 140 -3.78 -9.18 3.30
C PHE A 140 -2.77 -9.52 4.39
N LEU A 141 -3.19 -9.51 5.66
CA LEU A 141 -2.29 -9.73 6.79
C LEU A 141 -1.79 -11.17 6.86
N GLN A 142 -2.66 -12.15 6.57
CA GLN A 142 -2.27 -13.55 6.47
C GLN A 142 -1.23 -13.75 5.37
N LEU A 143 -1.46 -13.13 4.21
CA LEU A 143 -0.51 -13.18 3.10
C LEU A 143 0.83 -12.50 3.46
N TYR A 144 0.79 -11.32 4.06
CA TYR A 144 1.98 -10.58 4.49
C TYR A 144 2.86 -11.45 5.39
N LYS A 145 2.27 -12.05 6.44
CA LYS A 145 2.98 -12.93 7.38
C LYS A 145 3.55 -14.18 6.71
N LYS A 146 2.87 -14.71 5.68
CA LYS A 146 3.37 -15.85 4.90
C LYS A 146 4.57 -15.47 4.01
N VAL A 147 4.54 -14.28 3.40
CA VAL A 147 5.59 -13.83 2.47
C VAL A 147 6.81 -13.29 3.21
N LEU A 148 6.62 -12.61 4.33
CA LEU A 148 7.67 -11.98 5.13
C LEU A 148 7.66 -12.54 6.56
N PRO A 149 8.01 -13.83 6.74
CA PRO A 149 7.86 -14.51 8.04
C PRO A 149 8.79 -13.97 9.13
N THR A 150 9.86 -13.25 8.76
CA THR A 150 10.77 -12.59 9.69
C THR A 150 10.34 -11.18 10.09
N SER A 151 9.35 -10.60 9.39
CA SER A 151 8.78 -9.30 9.75
C SER A 151 7.84 -9.44 10.94
N THR A 152 7.86 -8.46 11.83
CA THR A 152 6.85 -8.32 12.88
C THR A 152 5.70 -7.42 12.42
N VAL A 153 4.58 -7.45 13.14
CA VAL A 153 3.36 -6.70 12.78
C VAL A 153 2.68 -6.17 14.05
N SER A 154 2.29 -4.89 14.04
CA SER A 154 1.34 -4.31 14.97
C SER A 154 0.04 -4.02 14.24
N VAL A 155 -1.07 -4.57 14.71
CA VAL A 155 -2.41 -4.25 14.22
C VAL A 155 -3.00 -3.23 15.19
N LEU A 156 -3.40 -2.07 14.68
CA LEU A 156 -4.04 -1.01 15.46
C LEU A 156 -5.54 -1.33 15.67
N ASP A 157 -6.24 -0.46 16.41
CA ASP A 157 -7.65 -0.64 16.74
C ASP A 157 -8.54 -0.86 15.50
N ASP A 158 -9.65 -1.59 15.69
CA ASP A 158 -10.54 -2.07 14.62
C ASP A 158 -11.13 -0.96 13.71
N HIS A 159 -11.13 0.28 14.17
CA HIS A 159 -11.67 1.43 13.43
C HIS A 159 -10.62 2.16 12.57
N ILE A 160 -9.35 1.81 12.69
CA ILE A 160 -8.24 2.45 11.97
C ILE A 160 -8.11 1.86 10.56
N SER A 161 -8.02 2.73 9.56
CA SER A 161 -7.98 2.38 8.15
C SER A 161 -6.60 2.61 7.52
N HIS A 162 -6.55 3.09 6.28
CA HIS A 162 -5.37 3.05 5.44
C HIS A 162 -4.21 3.96 5.88
N TYR A 163 -4.49 5.06 6.59
CA TYR A 163 -3.47 6.02 7.01
C TYR A 163 -3.32 6.02 8.53
N PRO A 164 -2.86 4.90 9.13
CA PRO A 164 -2.84 4.74 10.59
C PRO A 164 -2.06 5.83 11.32
N GLN A 165 -1.02 6.39 10.70
CA GLN A 165 -0.26 7.51 11.26
C GLN A 165 -1.03 8.83 11.37
N LEU A 166 -2.11 9.00 10.60
CA LEU A 166 -3.00 10.16 10.65
C LEU A 166 -4.27 9.85 11.46
N GLU A 167 -4.74 8.61 11.39
CA GLU A 167 -5.98 8.15 12.04
C GLU A 167 -5.82 7.88 13.53
N ASP A 168 -4.67 7.33 13.93
CA ASP A 168 -4.28 7.13 15.33
C ASP A 168 -2.79 7.44 15.50
N PRO A 169 -2.41 8.73 15.54
CA PRO A 169 -1.01 9.13 15.65
C PRO A 169 -0.32 8.57 16.90
N MET A 170 -1.07 8.41 18.01
CA MET A 170 -0.51 7.91 19.26
C MET A 170 -0.32 6.39 19.24
N GLY A 171 -1.28 5.61 18.76
CA GLY A 171 -1.11 4.17 18.58
C GLY A 171 -0.04 3.85 17.55
N PHE A 172 0.03 4.61 16.45
CA PHE A 172 1.12 4.50 15.47
C PHE A 172 2.49 4.79 16.10
N LEU A 173 2.62 5.88 16.86
CA LEU A 173 3.86 6.23 17.56
C LEU A 173 4.25 5.16 18.57
N ASN A 174 3.30 4.66 19.37
CA ASN A 174 3.55 3.60 20.34
C ASN A 174 4.01 2.31 19.67
N ALA A 175 3.36 1.89 18.58
CA ALA A 175 3.76 0.73 17.80
C ALA A 175 5.17 0.90 17.22
N TYR A 176 5.49 2.08 16.70
CA TYR A 176 6.82 2.43 16.20
C TYR A 176 7.88 2.39 17.32
N LEU A 177 7.63 3.04 18.46
CA LEU A 177 8.54 3.07 19.61
C LEU A 177 8.77 1.67 20.19
N ASN A 178 7.73 0.85 20.31
CA ASN A 178 7.84 -0.54 20.74
C ASN A 178 8.72 -1.36 19.81
N PHE A 179 8.62 -1.13 18.49
CA PHE A 179 9.48 -1.78 17.52
C PHE A 179 10.94 -1.34 17.63
N ILE A 180 11.23 -0.03 17.63
CA ILE A 180 12.63 0.44 17.68
C ILE A 180 13.32 0.11 19.00
N ASN A 181 12.59 0.04 20.12
CA ASN A 181 13.13 -0.32 21.43
C ASN A 181 13.29 -1.84 21.62
N SER A 182 12.99 -2.65 20.60
CA SER A 182 13.14 -4.11 20.63
C SER A 182 14.51 -4.62 20.15
N PHE A 183 15.42 -3.71 19.77
CA PHE A 183 16.81 -3.96 19.37
C PHE A 183 17.77 -3.16 20.25
#